data_AF-A0A7C3I452-F1
#
_entry.id   AF-A0A7C3I452-F1
#
_cell.length_a   1.000
_cell.length_b   1.000
_cell.length_c   1.000
_cell.angle_alpha   90.00
_cell.angle_beta   90.00
_cell.angle_gamma   90.00
#
_symmetry.space_group_name_H-M   'P 1'
#
loop_
_entity.id
_entity.type
_entity.pdbx_description
1 polymer ?
#
loop_
_entity_poly.entity_id
_entity_poly.type
_entity_poly.pdbx_seq_one_letter_code
_entity_poly.pdbx_strand_id
1 'polypeptide(L)' 'MNIALTKHFEELIERLVASGRYNNSSEVVRAGLRILEAEESALSAATYPPGSLKHLYTPAENRAERRTTKASTLKVEAE' A
#
# COMPACT_ATOMS: atom_id res chain seq x y z
N MET A 1 3.85 6.45 10.20
CA MET A 1 4.06 5.46 9.11
C MET A 1 5.15 6.01 8.22
N ASN A 2 6.17 5.22 7.92
CA ASN A 2 7.27 5.61 7.01
C ASN A 2 7.17 4.76 5.74
N ILE A 3 7.38 5.36 4.58
CA ILE A 3 7.30 4.69 3.27
C ILE A 3 8.65 4.89 2.58
N ALA A 4 9.24 3.81 2.08
CA ALA A 4 10.46 3.90 1.29
C ALA A 4 10.11 4.34 -0.14
N LEU A 5 10.79 5.37 -0.63
CA LEU A 5 10.67 5.85 -2.00
C LEU A 5 11.96 5.55 -2.76
N THR A 6 11.86 5.44 -4.08
CA THR A 6 13.06 5.39 -4.92
C THR A 6 13.66 6.78 -5.04
N LYS A 7 14.96 6.85 -5.34
CA LYS A 7 15.71 8.10 -5.50
C LYS A 7 15.02 9.10 -6.44
N HIS A 8 14.41 8.60 -7.52
CA HIS A 8 13.69 9.44 -8.48
C HIS A 8 12.54 10.24 -7.85
N PHE A 9 11.75 9.60 -6.97
CA PHE A 9 10.64 10.27 -6.31
C PHE A 9 11.09 11.19 -5.18
N GLU A 10 12.18 10.85 -4.51
CA GLU A 10 12.81 11.74 -3.52
C GLU A 10 13.25 13.06 -4.18
N GLU A 11 13.98 12.99 -5.29
CA GLU A 11 14.42 14.17 -6.06
C GLU A 11 13.23 15.00 -6.57
N LEU A 12 12.14 14.35 -6.99
CA LEU A 12 10.91 15.04 -7.39
C LEU A 12 10.29 15.80 -6.22
N ILE A 13 10.16 15.17 -5.05
CA ILE A 13 9.58 15.76 -3.85
C ILE A 13 10.43 16.95 -3.39
N GLU A 14 11.74 16.79 -3.33
CA GLU A 14 12.67 17.86 -2.95
C GLU A 14 12.51 19.09 -3.86
N ARG A 15 12.48 18.87 -5.19
CA ARG A 15 12.28 19.96 -6.15
C ARG A 15 10.94 20.68 -5.96
N LEU A 16 9.87 19.95 -5.69
CA LEU A 16 8.54 20.51 -5.48
C LEU A 16 8.44 21.32 -4.19
N VAL A 17 9.08 20.86 -3.10
CA VAL A 17 9.15 21.60 -1.84
C VAL A 17 10.06 22.82 -1.98
N ALA A 18 11.24 22.68 -2.59
CA ALA A 18 12.17 23.79 -2.84
C ALA A 18 11.57 24.89 -3.71
N SER A 19 10.64 24.55 -4.61
CA SER A 19 9.90 25.53 -5.41
C SER A 19 8.88 26.36 -4.63
N GLY A 20 8.60 26.00 -3.37
CA GLY A 20 7.57 26.62 -2.54
C GLY A 20 6.13 26.22 -2.89
N ARG A 21 5.94 25.32 -3.86
CA ARG A 21 4.60 24.82 -4.24
C ARG A 21 3.95 23.98 -3.14
N TYR A 22 4.76 23.31 -2.32
CA TYR A 22 4.31 22.51 -1.19
C TYR A 22 5.20 22.76 0.02
N ASN A 23 4.64 22.68 1.23
CA ASN A 23 5.37 23.01 2.46
C ASN A 23 6.26 21.86 2.95
N ASN A 24 5.91 20.62 2.61
CA ASN A 24 6.64 19.42 3.04
C ASN A 24 6.32 18.20 2.16
N SER A 25 7.14 17.16 2.32
CA SER A 25 7.02 15.90 1.57
C SER A 25 5.66 15.21 1.76
N SER A 26 5.09 15.26 2.98
CA SER A 26 3.79 14.63 3.25
C SER A 26 2.67 15.27 2.44
N GLU A 27 2.74 16.57 2.19
CA GLU A 27 1.77 17.30 1.38
C GLU A 27 1.85 16.89 -0.09
N VAL A 28 3.07 16.76 -0.63
CA VAL A 28 3.31 16.28 -2.00
C VAL A 28 2.74 14.87 -2.18
N VAL A 29 3.04 13.96 -1.26
CA VAL A 29 2.57 12.56 -1.31
C VAL A 29 1.04 12.51 -1.27
N ARG A 30 0.40 13.28 -0.38
CA ARG A 30 -1.08 13.32 -0.30
C ARG A 30 -1.70 13.89 -1.58
N ALA A 31 -1.10 14.93 -2.17
CA ALA A 31 -1.58 15.50 -3.43
C ALA A 31 -1.51 14.47 -4.56
N GLY A 32 -0.40 13.72 -4.66
CA GLY A 32 -0.25 12.64 -5.64
C GLY A 32 -1.26 11.51 -5.42
N LEU A 33 -1.43 11.05 -4.17
CA LEU A 33 -2.38 9.98 -3.84
C LEU A 33 -3.84 10.38 -4.08
N ARG A 34 -4.20 11.66 -3.90
CA ARG A 34 -5.56 12.14 -4.19
C ARG A 34 -5.90 12.05 -5.68
N ILE A 35 -4.93 12.32 -6.56
CA ILE A 35 -5.10 12.19 -8.00
C ILE A 35 -5.29 10.71 -8.35
N LEU A 36 -4.43 9.85 -7.82
CA LEU A 36 -4.54 8.39 -8.00
C LEU A 36 -5.89 7.86 -7.49
N GLU A 37 -6.35 8.30 -6.32
CA GLU A 37 -7.65 7.89 -5.77
C GLU A 37 -8.81 8.29 -6.69
N ALA A 38 -8.77 9.47 -7.29
CA ALA A 38 -9.77 9.93 -8.24
C ALA A 38 -9.76 9.09 -9.54
N GLU A 39 -8.57 8.77 -10.05
CA GLU A 39 -8.39 7.89 -11.22
C GLU A 39 -8.92 6.47 -10.95
N GLU A 40 -8.55 5.87 -9.81
CA GLU A 40 -9.03 4.55 -9.39
C GLU A 40 -10.56 4.54 -9.15
N SER A 41 -11.11 5.62 -8.60
CA SER A 41 -12.56 5.77 -8.41
C SER A 41 -13.30 5.87 -9.74
N ALA A 42 -12.68 6.45 -10.77
CA ALA A 42 -13.23 6.49 -12.13
C ALA A 42 -13.16 5.11 -12.82
N LEU A 43 -12.20 4.26 -12.45
CA LEU A 43 -12.06 2.88 -12.94
C LEU A 43 -13.04 1.87 -12.30
N SER A 44 -14.04 2.33 -11.56
CA SER A 44 -14.94 1.57 -10.66
C SER A 44 -15.86 0.50 -11.28
N ALA A 45 -15.58 0.00 -12.48
CA ALA A 45 -16.27 -1.17 -13.03
C ALA A 45 -15.29 -2.27 -13.50
N ALA A 46 -14.86 -3.08 -12.54
CA ALA A 46 -14.58 -4.52 -12.71
C ALA A 46 -13.30 -4.99 -13.43
N THR A 47 -12.24 -4.20 -13.58
CA THR A 47 -10.95 -4.75 -14.02
C THR A 47 -9.80 -4.17 -13.24
N TYR A 48 -9.48 -4.79 -12.11
CA TYR A 48 -8.14 -4.61 -11.56
C TYR A 48 -7.16 -5.26 -12.54
N PRO A 49 -6.07 -4.58 -12.93
CA PRO A 49 -5.09 -5.17 -13.84
C PRO A 49 -4.44 -6.42 -13.22
N PRO A 50 -4.06 -7.42 -14.03
CA PRO A 50 -3.31 -8.58 -13.56
C PRO A 50 -2.04 -8.12 -12.82
N GLY A 51 -1.87 -8.57 -11.59
CA GLY A 51 -0.79 -8.15 -10.69
C GLY A 51 -1.20 -7.18 -9.57
N SER A 52 -2.43 -6.67 -9.55
CA SER A 52 -2.93 -5.91 -8.40
C SER A 52 -2.98 -6.76 -7.13
N LEU A 53 -2.54 -6.22 -5.99
CA LEU A 53 -2.53 -6.91 -4.69
C LEU A 53 -3.91 -7.46 -4.28
N LYS A 54 -5.02 -6.82 -4.69
CA LYS A 54 -6.37 -7.33 -4.45
C LYS A 54 -6.65 -8.69 -5.11
N HIS A 55 -5.96 -9.02 -6.21
CA HIS A 55 -6.03 -10.35 -6.84
C HIS A 55 -5.11 -11.38 -6.19
N LEU A 56 -4.03 -10.93 -5.54
CA LEU A 56 -3.02 -11.79 -4.90
C LEU A 56 -3.28 -12.02 -3.40
N TYR A 57 -4.20 -11.26 -2.81
CA TYR A 57 -4.64 -11.37 -1.42
C TYR A 57 -6.14 -11.62 -1.39
N THR A 58 -6.58 -12.82 -1.79
CA THR A 58 -7.97 -13.22 -1.56
C THR A 58 -8.15 -13.61 -0.07
N PRO A 59 -9.25 -13.21 0.60
CA PRO A 59 -9.53 -13.62 1.98
C PRO A 59 -9.58 -15.16 2.16
N ALA A 60 -9.81 -15.91 1.08
CA ALA A 60 -9.83 -17.36 1.06
C ALA A 60 -8.44 -17.96 1.31
N GLU A 61 -7.39 -17.43 0.67
CA GLU A 61 -6.01 -17.87 0.84
C GLU A 61 -5.48 -17.51 2.24
N ASN A 62 -5.86 -16.35 2.77
CA ASN A 62 -5.53 -15.92 4.14
C ASN A 62 -6.11 -16.83 5.25
N ARG A 63 -7.22 -17.53 4.99
CA ARG A 63 -7.84 -18.44 5.97
C ARG A 63 -6.96 -19.68 6.21
N ALA A 64 -6.19 -20.10 5.20
CA ALA A 64 -5.26 -21.22 5.33
C ALA A 64 -4.09 -20.86 6.26
N GLU A 65 -3.53 -19.66 6.12
CA GLU A 65 -2.44 -19.16 6.98
C GLU A 65 -2.89 -19.00 8.45
N ARG A 66 -4.09 -18.47 8.70
CA ARG A 66 -4.61 -18.35 10.08
C ARG A 66 -4.89 -19.70 10.77
N ARG A 67 -5.12 -20.78 10.01
CA ARG A 67 -5.35 -22.13 10.57
C ARG A 67 -4.05 -22.81 10.98
N THR A 68 -2.95 -22.60 10.26
CA THR A 68 -1.64 -23.18 10.61
C THR A 68 -1.00 -22.46 11.79
N THR A 69 -1.19 -21.15 11.94
CA THR A 69 -0.71 -20.41 13.13
C THR A 69 -1.44 -20.83 14.41
N LYS A 70 -2.78 -20.98 14.39
CA LYS A 70 -3.53 -21.46 15.58
C LYS A 70 -3.18 -22.91 15.98
N ALA A 71 -2.79 -23.75 15.03
CA ALA A 71 -2.38 -25.13 15.31
C ALA A 71 -0.99 -25.20 15.97
N SER A 72 -0.12 -24.20 15.74
CA SER A 72 1.22 -24.14 16.34
C SER A 72 1.20 -23.62 17.78
N THR A 73 0.21 -22.82 18.18
CA THR A 73 0.12 -22.28 19.56
C THR A 73 -0.48 -23.27 20.56
N LEU A 74 -1.16 -24.33 20.10
CA LEU A 74 -1.77 -25.35 20.98
C LEU A 74 -0.84 -26.53 21.33
N LYS A 75 0.37 -26.59 20.75
CA LYS A 75 1.36 -27.65 21.04
C LYS A 75 2.46 -27.24 22.01
N VAL A 76 2.48 -26.00 22.50
CA VAL A 76 3.55 -25.48 23.36
C VAL A 76 3.20 -25.53 24.85
N GLU A 77 1.94 -25.81 25.22
CA GLU A 77 1.51 -25.92 26.64
C GLU A 77 1.23 -27.37 27.09
N ALA A 78 1.99 -28.33 26.58
CA ALA A 78 1.94 -29.71 27.07
C ALA A 78 3.36 -30.26 27.24
N GLU A 79 4.15 -29.61 28.10
CA GLU A 79 5.23 -30.24 28.87
C GLU A 79 5.49 -29.47 30.17
#